data_AF-X1H1G7-F1
#
_entry.id   AF-X1H1G7-F1
#
_cell.length_a   1.000
_cell.length_b   1.000
_cell.length_c   1.000
_cell.angle_alpha   90.00
_cell.angle_beta   90.00
_cell.angle_gamma   90.00
#
_symmetry.space_group_name_H-M   'P 1'
#
loop_
_entity.id
_entity.type
_entity.pdbx_description
1 polymer ?
#
loop_
_entity_poly.entity_id
_entity_poly.type
_entity_poly.pdbx_seq_one_letter_code
_entity_poly.pdbx_strand_id
1 'polypeptide(L)'
;VGMIHQHFTLVPSQTVLENIIVGADSEKGIFLNPKSAKAKLLQLQERFGLQVDPEAKVWTLAVGEKQKVEILKALYRNVDILIMDEPTAVLAPSETIELFKTLKSLVKEGKSVIFISHKLNEVMEISDRIVVLRNGEVMAEKKTSETNTKELANLMVGREILERIERKKVAPGKPVIEIDNLTVINDKGLEAVKKVNMIVRENEILGLAGVSGNGQRELSEVLFGLREPVTGSIKINGKPLKTGSPVSAIKLGIGRVPEDRIETGLMMDLSVEENL
;
A
#
# COMPACT_ATOMS: atom_id res chain seq x y z
N VAL A 1 3.31 3.35 24.36
CA VAL A 1 3.96 3.19 23.04
C VAL A 1 2.92 2.65 22.08
N GLY A 2 2.83 3.18 20.86
CA GLY A 2 1.99 2.67 19.78
C GLY A 2 2.85 2.24 18.60
N MET A 3 2.44 1.21 17.87
CA MET A 3 3.17 0.68 16.73
C MET A 3 2.22 0.50 15.54
N ILE A 4 2.69 0.88 14.36
CA ILE A 4 2.08 0.59 13.07
C ILE A 4 3.01 -0.41 12.39
N HIS A 5 2.49 -1.60 12.13
CA HIS A 5 3.24 -2.69 11.52
C HIS A 5 3.12 -2.64 9.99
N GLN A 6 4.13 -3.18 9.29
CA GLN A 6 4.05 -3.40 7.85
C GLN A 6 2.89 -4.35 7.46
N HIS A 7 2.50 -5.24 8.38
CA HIS A 7 1.38 -6.16 8.24
C HIS A 7 0.16 -5.69 9.03
N PHE A 8 -1.01 -5.68 8.38
CA PHE A 8 -2.24 -5.20 9.00
C PHE A 8 -2.66 -6.11 10.17
N THR A 9 -3.01 -5.48 11.28
CA THR A 9 -3.56 -6.12 12.50
C THR A 9 -5.05 -5.82 12.64
N LEU A 10 -5.73 -5.71 11.49
CA LEU A 10 -7.15 -5.38 11.40
C LEU A 10 -7.98 -6.66 11.36
N VAL A 11 -9.12 -6.64 12.04
CA VAL A 11 -10.12 -7.71 12.02
C VAL A 11 -11.01 -7.53 10.78
N PRO A 12 -10.95 -8.43 9.77
CA PRO A 12 -11.60 -8.20 8.47
C PRO A 12 -13.13 -8.09 8.56
N SER A 13 -13.76 -8.84 9.46
CA SER A 13 -15.21 -8.90 9.64
C SER A 13 -15.81 -7.69 10.37
N GLN A 14 -14.98 -6.84 10.95
CA GLN A 14 -15.38 -5.65 11.71
C GLN A 14 -15.40 -4.40 10.82
N THR A 15 -16.10 -3.37 11.28
CA THR A 15 -16.05 -2.04 10.65
C THR A 15 -14.73 -1.32 10.95
N VAL A 16 -14.46 -0.24 10.23
CA VAL A 16 -13.33 0.66 10.51
C VAL A 16 -13.42 1.20 11.94
N LEU A 17 -14.61 1.68 12.34
CA LEU A 17 -14.81 2.22 13.70
C LEU A 17 -14.52 1.16 14.77
N GLU A 18 -15.04 -0.05 14.60
CA GLU A 18 -14.80 -1.17 15.52
C GLU A 18 -13.29 -1.45 15.65
N ASN A 19 -12.57 -1.56 14.54
CA ASN A 19 -11.13 -1.80 14.54
C ASN A 19 -10.30 -0.74 15.27
N ILE A 20 -10.73 0.53 15.18
CA ILE A 20 -10.02 1.67 15.77
C ILE A 20 -10.28 1.74 17.29
N ILE A 21 -11.51 1.46 17.74
CA ILE A 21 -11.88 1.58 19.16
C ILE A 21 -11.52 0.35 19.97
N VAL A 22 -11.23 -0.79 19.33
CA VAL A 22 -10.81 -2.01 20.01
C VAL A 22 -9.52 -1.75 20.82
N GLY A 23 -9.64 -1.94 22.14
CA GLY A 23 -8.57 -1.71 23.10
C GLY A 23 -8.27 -0.24 23.39
N ALA A 24 -9.14 0.69 23.01
CA ALA A 24 -9.03 2.09 23.41
C ALA A 24 -9.74 2.35 24.74
N ASP A 25 -9.14 3.20 25.57
CA ASP A 25 -9.75 3.63 26.83
C ASP A 25 -11.08 4.35 26.55
N SER A 26 -12.11 3.97 27.30
CA SER A 26 -13.39 4.67 27.26
C SER A 26 -13.42 5.76 28.33
N GLU A 27 -13.84 6.97 27.96
CA GLU A 27 -14.05 8.08 28.91
C GLU A 27 -15.13 7.76 29.98
N LYS A 28 -15.89 6.66 29.81
CA LYS A 28 -16.98 6.24 30.71
C LYS A 28 -16.81 4.82 31.28
N GLY A 29 -15.58 4.36 31.50
CA GLY A 29 -15.32 3.06 32.14
C GLY A 29 -15.54 1.87 31.18
N ILE A 30 -16.32 0.86 31.59
CA ILE A 30 -16.44 -0.45 30.90
C ILE A 30 -17.22 -0.37 29.57
N PHE A 31 -18.08 0.65 29.39
CA PHE A 31 -18.96 0.75 28.22
C PHE A 31 -18.39 1.65 27.13
N LEU A 32 -18.16 1.08 25.94
CA LEU A 32 -17.87 1.82 24.72
C LEU A 32 -19.06 2.72 24.35
N ASN A 33 -18.78 3.98 24.01
CA ASN A 33 -19.76 4.91 23.45
C ASN A 33 -19.45 5.12 21.95
N PRO A 34 -20.15 4.41 21.04
CA PRO A 34 -19.87 4.48 19.61
C PRO A 34 -20.03 5.89 19.03
N LYS A 35 -20.94 6.71 19.58
CA LYS A 35 -21.19 8.06 19.07
C LYS A 35 -20.02 9.00 19.32
N SER A 36 -19.49 9.01 20.55
CA SER A 36 -18.31 9.84 20.87
C SER A 36 -17.06 9.33 20.18
N ALA A 37 -16.92 8.01 20.05
CA ALA A 37 -15.80 7.42 19.34
C ALA A 37 -15.81 7.77 17.84
N LYS A 38 -16.98 7.72 17.19
CA LYS A 38 -17.14 8.16 15.81
C LYS A 38 -16.82 9.64 15.64
N ALA A 39 -17.26 10.50 16.55
CA ALA A 39 -16.94 11.93 16.51
C ALA A 39 -15.42 12.18 16.65
N LYS A 40 -14.75 11.50 17.58
CA LYS A 40 -13.30 11.58 17.76
C LYS A 40 -12.56 11.04 16.52
N LEU A 41 -13.02 9.95 15.93
CA LEU A 41 -12.48 9.43 14.68
C LEU A 41 -12.58 10.46 13.56
N LEU A 42 -13.75 11.04 13.32
CA LEU A 42 -13.93 12.06 12.27
C LEU A 42 -13.00 13.27 12.45
N GLN A 43 -12.80 13.73 13.69
CA GLN A 43 -11.84 14.79 14.00
C GLN A 43 -10.40 14.39 13.66
N LEU A 44 -10.00 13.13 13.94
CA LEU A 44 -8.69 12.63 13.53
C LEU A 44 -8.58 12.54 12.00
N GLN A 45 -9.62 12.08 11.31
CA GLN A 45 -9.60 12.01 9.85
C GLN A 45 -9.41 13.39 9.20
N GLU A 46 -10.10 14.41 9.72
CA GLU A 46 -9.94 15.79 9.27
C GLU A 46 -8.55 16.34 9.61
N ARG A 47 -8.10 16.15 10.86
CA ARG A 47 -6.79 16.65 11.32
C ARG A 47 -5.62 16.03 10.55
N PHE A 48 -5.73 14.77 10.16
CA PHE A 48 -4.64 13.99 9.54
C PHE A 48 -4.80 13.78 8.04
N GLY A 49 -5.93 14.17 7.43
CA GLY A 49 -6.20 13.95 6.00
C GLY A 49 -6.51 12.49 5.63
N LEU A 50 -6.72 11.61 6.61
CA LEU A 50 -6.89 10.17 6.40
C LEU A 50 -8.37 9.79 6.31
N GLN A 51 -8.97 10.08 5.16
CA GLN A 51 -10.39 9.79 4.93
C GLN A 51 -10.59 8.28 4.64
N VAL A 52 -11.49 7.67 5.42
CA VAL A 52 -11.98 6.27 5.37
C VAL A 52 -13.40 6.23 5.90
N ASP A 53 -14.27 5.39 5.36
CA ASP A 53 -15.65 5.27 5.86
C ASP A 53 -15.66 4.50 7.20
N PRO A 54 -16.11 5.10 8.32
CA PRO A 54 -16.18 4.44 9.63
C PRO A 54 -17.05 3.18 9.66
N GLU A 55 -18.05 3.08 8.78
CA GLU A 55 -19.02 1.98 8.75
C GLU A 55 -18.62 0.87 7.75
N ALA A 56 -17.65 1.13 6.86
CA ALA A 56 -17.18 0.14 5.92
C ALA A 56 -16.52 -1.04 6.64
N LYS A 57 -16.78 -2.25 6.14
CA LYS A 57 -16.12 -3.47 6.62
C LYS A 57 -14.68 -3.52 6.13
N VAL A 58 -13.75 -3.88 7.01
CA VAL A 58 -12.31 -3.87 6.70
C VAL A 58 -11.95 -4.74 5.50
N TRP A 59 -12.60 -5.89 5.33
CA TRP A 59 -12.35 -6.77 4.17
C TRP A 59 -12.69 -6.13 2.81
N THR A 60 -13.52 -5.08 2.80
CA THR A 60 -13.91 -4.35 1.57
C THR A 60 -12.95 -3.21 1.21
N LEU A 61 -11.99 -2.91 2.09
CA LEU A 61 -11.05 -1.81 1.93
C LEU A 61 -9.89 -2.20 1.03
N ALA A 62 -9.47 -1.26 0.18
CA ALA A 62 -8.20 -1.38 -0.53
C ALA A 62 -7.02 -1.37 0.44
N VAL A 63 -5.87 -1.90 0.03
CA VAL A 63 -4.64 -1.95 0.85
C VAL A 63 -4.26 -0.56 1.40
N GLY A 64 -4.36 0.48 0.56
CA GLY A 64 -4.13 1.87 0.99
C GLY A 64 -5.12 2.36 2.05
N GLU A 65 -6.40 1.97 1.95
CA GLU A 65 -7.41 2.27 2.97
C GLU A 65 -7.13 1.50 4.27
N LYS A 66 -6.75 0.21 4.21
CA LYS A 66 -6.32 -0.58 5.38
C LYS A 66 -5.14 0.10 6.11
N GLN A 67 -4.17 0.64 5.38
CA GLN A 67 -3.05 1.40 5.96
C GLN A 67 -3.50 2.66 6.69
N LYS A 68 -4.45 3.42 6.13
CA LYS A 68 -5.02 4.60 6.80
C LYS A 68 -5.70 4.21 8.11
N VAL A 69 -6.41 3.10 8.14
CA VAL A 69 -7.07 2.58 9.35
C VAL A 69 -6.03 2.24 10.42
N GLU A 70 -4.92 1.57 10.09
CA GLU A 70 -3.83 1.29 11.04
C GLU A 70 -3.20 2.57 11.60
N ILE A 71 -2.96 3.57 10.73
CA ILE A 71 -2.44 4.87 11.17
C ILE A 71 -3.43 5.54 12.14
N LEU A 72 -4.71 5.63 11.76
CA LEU A 72 -5.76 6.22 12.61
C LEU A 72 -5.92 5.48 13.94
N LYS A 73 -5.85 4.14 13.94
CA LYS A 73 -5.90 3.29 15.14
C LYS A 73 -4.76 3.61 16.11
N ALA A 74 -3.54 3.77 15.61
CA ALA A 74 -2.40 4.14 16.45
C ALA A 74 -2.55 5.58 17.02
N LEU A 75 -3.02 6.52 16.21
CA LEU A 75 -3.24 7.91 16.60
C LEU A 75 -4.38 8.07 17.62
N TYR A 76 -5.42 7.24 17.52
CA TYR A 76 -6.58 7.29 18.41
C TYR A 76 -6.21 7.03 19.88
N ARG A 77 -5.15 6.25 20.12
CA ARG A 77 -4.69 5.78 21.43
C ARG A 77 -3.80 6.78 22.21
N ASN A 78 -3.56 7.99 21.67
CA ASN A 78 -2.79 9.06 22.33
C ASN A 78 -1.47 8.57 22.99
N VAL A 79 -0.60 7.93 22.22
CA VAL A 79 0.66 7.36 22.72
C VAL A 79 1.77 8.41 22.83
N ASP A 80 2.75 8.21 23.71
CA ASP A 80 3.93 9.10 23.85
C ASP A 80 5.05 8.79 22.85
N ILE A 81 5.14 7.52 22.44
CA ILE A 81 6.09 7.04 21.44
C ILE A 81 5.30 6.31 20.37
N LEU A 82 5.46 6.72 19.12
CA LEU A 82 4.85 6.10 17.94
C LEU A 82 5.93 5.48 17.06
N ILE A 83 5.87 4.17 16.84
CA ILE A 83 6.75 3.44 15.94
C ILE A 83 5.96 3.15 14.66
N MET A 84 6.54 3.43 13.51
CA MET A 84 5.89 3.17 12.23
C MET A 84 6.83 2.45 11.28
N ASP A 85 6.38 1.30 10.81
CA ASP A 85 7.12 0.44 9.91
C ASP A 85 6.60 0.56 8.47
N GLU A 86 7.38 1.22 7.61
CA GLU A 86 7.06 1.55 6.22
C GLU A 86 5.64 2.12 5.97
N PRO A 87 5.22 3.15 6.74
CA PRO A 87 3.81 3.53 6.80
C PRO A 87 3.25 4.17 5.51
N THR A 88 4.13 4.53 4.57
CA THR A 88 3.83 5.25 3.32
C THR A 88 3.86 4.33 2.10
N ALA A 89 4.09 3.02 2.26
CA ALA A 89 4.31 2.09 1.16
C ALA A 89 3.15 2.10 0.14
N VAL A 90 1.92 2.27 0.64
CA VAL A 90 0.68 2.18 -0.14
C VAL A 90 -0.13 3.49 -0.16
N LEU A 91 0.46 4.58 0.35
CA LEU A 91 -0.16 5.90 0.37
C LEU A 91 0.16 6.69 -0.90
N ALA A 92 -0.79 7.51 -1.34
CA ALA A 92 -0.56 8.46 -2.43
C ALA A 92 0.38 9.59 -1.99
N PRO A 93 1.11 10.26 -2.92
CA PRO A 93 2.05 11.33 -2.56
C PRO A 93 1.44 12.46 -1.73
N SER A 94 0.20 12.88 -2.02
CA SER A 94 -0.51 13.90 -1.24
C SER A 94 -0.79 13.45 0.19
N GLU A 95 -1.16 12.19 0.38
CA GLU A 95 -1.47 11.59 1.69
C GLU A 95 -0.21 11.46 2.54
N THR A 96 0.92 11.10 1.92
CA THR A 96 2.23 11.09 2.58
C THR A 96 2.63 12.48 3.08
N ILE A 97 2.42 13.53 2.29
CA ILE A 97 2.69 14.92 2.69
C ILE A 97 1.84 15.32 3.91
N GLU A 98 0.56 14.97 3.92
CA GLU A 98 -0.36 15.26 5.04
C GLU A 98 0.02 14.49 6.32
N LEU A 99 0.40 13.22 6.17
CA LEU A 99 0.93 12.41 7.26
C LEU A 99 2.17 13.08 7.87
N PHE A 100 3.14 13.50 7.05
CA PHE A 100 4.37 14.15 7.52
C PHE A 100 4.11 15.47 8.24
N LYS A 101 3.20 16.30 7.73
CA LYS A 101 2.78 17.53 8.44
C LYS A 101 2.27 17.20 9.83
N THR A 102 1.47 16.15 9.97
CA THR A 102 0.87 15.84 11.25
C THR A 102 1.84 15.17 12.21
N LEU A 103 2.72 14.29 11.73
CA LEU A 103 3.80 13.74 12.55
C LEU A 103 4.71 14.84 13.10
N LYS A 104 5.06 15.83 12.28
CA LYS A 104 5.80 17.03 12.74
C LYS A 104 5.02 17.81 13.81
N SER A 105 3.69 17.85 13.72
CA SER A 105 2.83 18.46 14.74
C SER A 105 2.86 17.67 16.06
N LEU A 106 2.75 16.33 16.00
CA LEU A 106 2.85 15.47 17.17
C LEU A 106 4.21 15.61 17.88
N VAL A 107 5.29 15.71 17.11
CA VAL A 107 6.64 15.95 17.68
C VAL A 107 6.69 17.30 18.42
N LYS A 108 6.07 18.35 17.87
CA LYS A 108 5.95 19.66 18.55
C LYS A 108 5.11 19.60 19.84
N GLU A 109 4.16 18.67 19.91
CA GLU A 109 3.36 18.40 21.12
C GLU A 109 4.13 17.55 22.16
N GLY A 110 5.41 17.23 21.91
CA GLY A 110 6.27 16.47 22.82
C GLY A 110 6.24 14.96 22.62
N LYS A 111 5.59 14.47 21.55
CA LYS A 111 5.57 13.04 21.22
C LYS A 111 6.85 12.64 20.49
N SER A 112 7.28 11.39 20.66
CA SER A 112 8.43 10.83 19.92
C SER A 112 7.96 9.90 18.81
N VAL A 113 8.59 9.98 17.63
CA VAL A 113 8.26 9.13 16.48
C VAL A 113 9.50 8.38 16.01
N ILE A 114 9.39 7.06 15.85
CA ILE A 114 10.37 6.21 15.17
C ILE A 114 9.80 5.85 13.81
N PHE A 115 10.43 6.34 12.75
CA PHE A 115 10.00 6.12 11.37
C PHE A 115 10.97 5.16 10.68
N ILE A 116 10.49 3.98 10.30
CA ILE A 116 11.28 2.97 9.59
C ILE A 116 10.89 3.03 8.11
N SER A 117 11.86 3.25 7.24
CA SER A 117 11.63 3.30 5.80
C SER A 117 12.91 3.08 5.02
N HIS A 118 12.78 2.46 3.84
CA HIS A 118 13.83 2.38 2.83
C HIS A 118 13.74 3.50 1.77
N LYS A 119 12.72 4.37 1.85
CA LYS A 119 12.53 5.51 0.93
C LYS A 119 13.30 6.72 1.45
N LEU A 120 14.51 6.90 0.95
CA LEU A 120 15.45 7.89 1.49
C LEU A 120 14.95 9.34 1.43
N ASN A 121 14.17 9.72 0.41
CA ASN A 121 13.58 11.07 0.34
C ASN A 121 12.64 11.33 1.52
N GLU A 122 11.83 10.34 1.90
CA GLU A 122 10.92 10.42 3.04
C GLU A 122 11.70 10.53 4.35
N VAL A 123 12.73 9.70 4.52
CA VAL A 123 13.62 9.73 5.69
C VAL A 123 14.23 11.12 5.85
N MET A 124 14.79 11.69 4.79
CA MET A 124 15.38 13.02 4.81
C MET A 124 14.37 14.14 5.12
N GLU A 125 13.09 13.95 4.75
CA GLU A 125 12.05 14.96 4.96
C GLU A 125 11.51 14.99 6.41
N ILE A 126 11.40 13.81 7.04
CA ILE A 126 10.67 13.65 8.30
C ILE A 126 11.55 13.57 9.54
N SER A 127 12.80 13.14 9.40
CA SER A 127 13.65 12.80 10.55
C SER A 127 14.56 13.95 10.97
N ASP A 128 14.83 14.05 12.28
CA ASP A 128 15.92 14.86 12.83
C ASP A 128 17.24 14.05 12.95
N ARG A 129 17.09 12.74 13.15
CA ARG A 129 18.16 11.77 13.40
C ARG A 129 17.89 10.47 12.64
N ILE A 130 18.94 9.92 12.04
CA ILE A 130 18.88 8.72 11.19
C ILE A 130 19.86 7.68 11.74
N VAL A 131 19.39 6.45 11.87
CA VAL A 131 20.20 5.27 12.20
C VAL A 131 20.13 4.31 11.02
N VAL A 132 21.27 3.94 10.47
CA VAL A 132 21.37 2.99 9.36
C VAL A 132 21.75 1.62 9.90
N LEU A 133 20.87 0.64 9.69
CA LEU A 133 21.09 -0.76 10.07
C LEU A 133 21.44 -1.60 8.84
N ARG A 134 22.42 -2.51 8.99
CA ARG A 134 22.77 -3.51 7.97
C ARG A 134 23.26 -4.77 8.65
N ASN A 135 22.75 -5.93 8.23
CA ASN A 135 23.12 -7.24 8.80
C ASN A 135 23.00 -7.31 10.33
N GLY A 136 22.02 -6.59 10.91
CA GLY A 136 21.82 -6.54 12.37
C GLY A 136 22.75 -5.59 13.13
N GLU A 137 23.62 -4.86 12.43
CA GLU A 137 24.57 -3.91 13.04
C GLU A 137 24.22 -2.45 12.69
N VAL A 138 24.54 -1.54 13.61
CA VAL A 138 24.45 -0.09 13.36
C VAL A 138 25.65 0.33 12.54
N MET A 139 25.42 0.66 11.27
CA MET A 139 26.46 1.12 10.36
C MET A 139 26.81 2.59 10.59
N ALA A 140 25.81 3.41 10.91
CA ALA A 140 25.97 4.83 11.17
C ALA A 140 24.79 5.38 11.96
N GLU A 141 25.07 6.41 12.76
CA GLU A 141 24.09 7.32 13.34
C GLU A 141 24.45 8.73 12.89
N LYS A 142 23.49 9.46 12.30
CA LYS A 142 23.71 10.79 11.72
C LYS A 142 22.55 11.72 12.04
N LYS A 143 22.83 13.02 12.13
CA LYS A 143 21.78 14.03 12.01
C LYS A 143 21.37 14.15 10.56
N THR A 144 20.09 14.37 10.32
CA THR A 144 19.56 14.49 8.95
C THR A 144 20.20 15.66 8.18
N SER A 145 20.54 16.76 8.87
CA SER A 145 21.22 17.91 8.30
C SER A 145 22.67 17.66 7.87
N GLU A 146 23.28 16.57 8.32
CA GLU A 146 24.70 16.24 8.11
C GLU A 146 24.90 15.12 7.07
N THR A 147 23.85 14.72 6.35
CA THR A 147 23.86 13.61 5.39
C THR A 147 23.01 13.91 4.15
N ASN A 148 23.00 12.99 3.19
CA ASN A 148 22.14 13.04 2.01
C ASN A 148 21.71 11.62 1.57
N THR A 149 20.78 11.55 0.62
CA THR A 149 20.25 10.27 0.13
C THR A 149 21.32 9.36 -0.45
N LYS A 150 22.29 9.88 -1.20
CA LYS A 150 23.36 9.06 -1.80
C LYS A 150 24.23 8.39 -0.73
N GLU A 151 24.64 9.15 0.28
CA GLU A 151 25.45 8.63 1.39
C GLU A 151 24.71 7.56 2.18
N LEU A 152 23.43 7.81 2.52
CA LEU A 152 22.60 6.82 3.22
C LEU A 152 22.41 5.55 2.38
N ALA A 153 22.19 5.68 1.07
CA ALA A 153 22.05 4.55 0.18
C ALA A 153 23.32 3.69 0.14
N ASN A 154 24.50 4.33 0.08
CA ASN A 154 25.78 3.63 0.12
C ASN A 154 25.99 2.90 1.45
N LEU A 155 25.58 3.47 2.58
CA LEU A 155 25.65 2.82 3.89
C LEU A 155 24.72 1.61 3.97
N MET A 156 23.51 1.71 3.43
CA MET A 156 22.52 0.62 3.39
C MET A 156 22.99 -0.55 2.52
N VAL A 157 23.50 -0.28 1.31
CA VAL A 157 23.89 -1.32 0.35
C VAL A 157 25.33 -1.82 0.58
N GLY A 158 26.19 -0.98 1.16
CA GLY A 158 27.61 -1.29 1.37
C GLY A 158 28.52 -1.13 0.16
N ARG A 159 28.04 -0.48 -0.90
CA ARG A 159 28.82 -0.16 -2.11
C ARG A 159 28.31 1.14 -2.70
N GLU A 160 29.13 1.75 -3.57
CA GLU A 160 28.71 2.93 -4.30
C GLU A 160 27.64 2.59 -5.34
N ILE A 161 26.50 3.28 -5.28
CA ILE A 161 25.40 3.11 -6.24
C ILE A 161 25.66 3.96 -7.49
N LEU A 162 25.66 3.31 -8.66
CA LEU A 162 25.75 3.99 -9.96
C LEU A 162 24.37 4.56 -10.36
N GLU A 163 24.29 5.85 -10.65
CA GLU A 163 23.02 6.56 -10.88
C GLU A 163 22.38 6.32 -12.26
N ARG A 164 23.12 5.77 -13.23
CA ARG A 164 22.59 5.54 -14.58
C ARG A 164 22.98 4.17 -15.12
N ILE A 165 21.98 3.34 -15.34
CA ILE A 165 22.07 2.19 -16.24
C ILE A 165 21.70 2.68 -17.63
N GLU A 166 22.66 2.77 -18.55
CA GLU A 166 22.34 3.00 -19.96
C GLU A 166 21.51 1.82 -20.50
N ARG A 167 20.25 2.08 -20.82
CA ARG A 167 19.37 1.08 -21.42
C ARG A 167 19.41 1.22 -22.94
N LYS A 168 19.69 0.12 -23.64
CA LYS A 168 19.54 0.05 -25.10
C LYS A 168 18.06 0.22 -25.45
N LYS A 169 17.75 1.13 -26.36
CA LYS A 169 16.39 1.27 -26.91
C LYS A 169 16.10 0.07 -27.81
N VAL A 170 15.01 -0.64 -27.53
CA VAL A 170 14.53 -1.77 -28.33
C VAL A 170 13.18 -1.36 -28.93
N ALA A 171 12.96 -1.67 -30.21
CA ALA A 171 11.69 -1.37 -30.86
C ALA A 171 10.56 -2.27 -30.32
N PRO A 172 9.32 -1.75 -30.19
CA PRO A 172 8.17 -2.58 -29.81
C PRO A 172 7.94 -3.71 -30.82
N GLY A 173 7.66 -4.91 -30.32
CA GLY A 173 7.34 -6.06 -31.15
C GLY A 173 5.83 -6.23 -31.40
N LYS A 174 5.40 -7.49 -31.50
CA LYS A 174 3.98 -7.82 -31.72
C LYS A 174 3.13 -7.52 -30.46
N PRO A 175 1.81 -7.33 -30.60
CA PRO A 175 0.90 -7.27 -29.47
C PRO A 175 0.97 -8.53 -28.61
N VAL A 176 1.04 -8.35 -27.29
CA VAL A 176 1.05 -9.41 -26.27
C VAL A 176 -0.24 -9.37 -25.48
N ILE A 177 -0.70 -8.18 -25.07
CA ILE A 177 -1.98 -8.00 -24.39
C ILE A 177 -2.83 -7.08 -25.26
N GLU A 178 -4.07 -7.48 -25.54
CA GLU A 178 -5.06 -6.67 -26.24
C GLU A 178 -6.34 -6.67 -25.41
N ILE A 179 -6.84 -5.47 -25.08
CA ILE A 179 -8.05 -5.24 -24.32
C ILE A 179 -9.00 -4.44 -25.20
N ASP A 180 -10.23 -4.93 -25.37
CA ASP A 180 -11.29 -4.25 -26.12
C ASP A 180 -12.50 -4.01 -25.23
N ASN A 181 -12.92 -2.74 -25.11
CA ASN A 181 -14.11 -2.25 -24.41
C ASN A 181 -14.36 -2.86 -23.02
N LEU A 182 -13.29 -2.99 -22.23
CA LEU A 182 -13.35 -3.66 -20.94
C LEU A 182 -14.05 -2.80 -19.88
N THR A 183 -15.09 -3.37 -19.27
CA THR A 183 -15.80 -2.77 -18.13
C THR A 183 -15.77 -3.72 -16.93
N VAL A 184 -15.40 -3.21 -15.76
CA VAL A 184 -15.24 -4.02 -14.55
C VAL A 184 -15.86 -3.32 -13.34
N ILE A 185 -16.59 -4.09 -12.55
CA ILE A 185 -17.24 -3.64 -11.31
C ILE A 185 -16.36 -4.01 -10.11
N ASN A 186 -16.18 -3.07 -9.19
CA ASN A 186 -15.46 -3.30 -7.94
C ASN A 186 -16.33 -3.99 -6.88
N ASP A 187 -15.73 -4.27 -5.72
CA ASP A 187 -16.39 -4.94 -4.60
C ASP A 187 -17.55 -4.12 -3.99
N LYS A 188 -17.64 -2.82 -4.32
CA LYS A 188 -18.71 -1.90 -3.89
C LYS A 188 -19.84 -1.78 -4.92
N GLY A 189 -19.81 -2.55 -6.01
CA GLY A 189 -20.84 -2.53 -7.06
C GLY A 189 -20.73 -1.35 -8.02
N LEU A 190 -19.61 -0.60 -8.01
CA LEU A 190 -19.37 0.55 -8.88
C LEU A 190 -18.45 0.19 -10.05
N GLU A 191 -18.64 0.85 -11.20
CA GLU A 191 -17.73 0.72 -12.35
C GLU A 191 -16.36 1.32 -12.03
N ALA A 192 -15.36 0.44 -11.86
CA ALA A 192 -13.99 0.82 -11.58
C ALA A 192 -13.14 0.93 -12.86
N VAL A 193 -13.44 0.10 -13.87
CA VAL A 193 -12.84 0.18 -15.20
C VAL A 193 -13.97 0.42 -16.20
N LYS A 194 -13.83 1.43 -17.07
CA LYS A 194 -14.92 1.90 -17.95
C LYS A 194 -14.51 1.88 -19.42
N LYS A 195 -14.98 0.87 -20.16
CA LYS A 195 -14.76 0.71 -21.62
C LYS A 195 -13.30 0.93 -22.05
N VAL A 196 -12.36 0.37 -21.29
CA VAL A 196 -10.94 0.55 -21.56
C VAL A 196 -10.53 -0.24 -22.80
N ASN A 197 -9.76 0.41 -23.67
CA ASN A 197 -9.09 -0.19 -24.82
C ASN A 197 -7.59 -0.02 -24.65
N MET A 198 -6.82 -1.09 -24.80
CA MET A 198 -5.37 -1.08 -24.54
C MET A 198 -4.66 -2.16 -25.32
N ILE A 199 -3.43 -1.87 -25.78
CA ILE A 199 -2.53 -2.84 -26.38
C ILE A 199 -1.17 -2.71 -25.71
N VAL A 200 -0.62 -3.82 -25.21
CA VAL A 200 0.76 -3.93 -24.70
C VAL A 200 1.56 -4.80 -25.65
N ARG A 201 2.74 -4.36 -26.07
CA ARG A 201 3.59 -5.05 -27.05
C ARG A 201 4.81 -5.71 -26.41
N GLU A 202 5.45 -6.59 -27.16
CA GLU A 202 6.78 -7.09 -26.78
C GLU A 202 7.78 -5.94 -26.66
N ASN A 203 8.75 -6.08 -25.76
CA ASN A 203 9.76 -5.07 -25.42
C ASN A 203 9.18 -3.78 -24.78
N GLU A 204 7.90 -3.79 -24.40
CA GLU A 204 7.26 -2.68 -23.72
C GLU A 204 7.12 -2.97 -22.22
N ILE A 205 7.36 -1.95 -21.40
CA ILE A 205 7.01 -1.94 -19.98
C ILE A 205 5.93 -0.87 -19.82
N LEU A 206 4.68 -1.30 -19.66
CA LEU A 206 3.57 -0.40 -19.41
C LEU A 206 3.40 -0.18 -17.90
N GLY A 207 3.55 1.07 -17.46
CA GLY A 207 3.20 1.49 -16.10
C GLY A 207 1.79 2.05 -16.06
N LEU A 208 0.92 1.44 -15.25
CA LEU A 208 -0.40 1.99 -14.94
C LEU A 208 -0.36 2.66 -13.56
N ALA A 209 -0.60 3.96 -13.53
CA ALA A 209 -0.57 4.77 -12.32
C ALA A 209 -1.91 5.46 -12.10
N GLY A 210 -2.30 5.58 -10.83
CA GLY A 210 -3.52 6.27 -10.39
C GLY A 210 -3.61 6.24 -8.87
N VAL A 211 -4.50 7.05 -8.29
CA VAL A 211 -4.78 6.95 -6.84
C VAL A 211 -5.58 5.69 -6.53
N SER A 212 -5.50 5.21 -5.29
CA SER A 212 -6.22 4.00 -4.82
C SER A 212 -7.71 4.08 -5.15
N GLY A 213 -8.29 2.97 -5.62
CA GLY A 213 -9.71 2.88 -5.97
C GLY A 213 -10.07 3.22 -7.42
N ASN A 214 -9.09 3.52 -8.28
CA ASN A 214 -9.32 3.81 -9.71
C ASN A 214 -9.28 2.58 -10.62
N GLY A 215 -9.53 1.37 -10.09
CA GLY A 215 -9.64 0.18 -10.92
C GLY A 215 -8.33 -0.53 -11.23
N GLN A 216 -7.19 -0.13 -10.66
CA GLN A 216 -5.90 -0.79 -10.91
C GLN A 216 -5.92 -2.25 -10.45
N ARG A 217 -6.47 -2.49 -9.25
CA ARG A 217 -6.65 -3.83 -8.69
C ARG A 217 -7.60 -4.64 -9.55
N GLU A 218 -8.78 -4.09 -9.86
CA GLU A 218 -9.80 -4.74 -10.67
C GLU A 218 -9.28 -5.11 -12.07
N LEU A 219 -8.53 -4.21 -12.71
CA LEU A 219 -7.89 -4.46 -13.99
C LEU A 219 -6.85 -5.59 -13.89
N SER A 220 -6.00 -5.58 -12.87
CA SER A 220 -5.02 -6.64 -12.60
C SER A 220 -5.69 -8.00 -12.38
N GLU A 221 -6.77 -8.03 -11.58
CA GLU A 221 -7.54 -9.24 -11.29
C GLU A 221 -8.18 -9.83 -12.54
N VAL A 222 -8.80 -8.99 -13.38
CA VAL A 222 -9.42 -9.45 -14.63
C VAL A 222 -8.37 -9.97 -15.62
N LEU A 223 -7.22 -9.30 -15.74
CA LEU A 223 -6.12 -9.75 -16.60
C LEU A 223 -5.52 -11.10 -16.17
N PHE A 224 -5.65 -11.46 -14.89
CA PHE A 224 -5.25 -12.75 -14.36
C PHE A 224 -6.42 -13.73 -14.19
N GLY A 225 -7.63 -13.39 -14.66
CA GLY A 225 -8.80 -14.26 -14.58
C GLY A 225 -9.37 -14.47 -13.17
N LEU A 226 -9.02 -13.62 -12.20
CA LEU A 226 -9.55 -13.66 -10.82
C LEU A 226 -10.93 -12.98 -10.70
N ARG A 227 -11.26 -12.09 -11.64
CA ARG A 227 -12.52 -11.36 -11.70
C ARG A 227 -13.11 -11.48 -13.11
N GLU A 228 -14.43 -11.51 -13.20
CA GLU A 228 -15.13 -11.47 -14.48
C GLU A 228 -15.46 -10.01 -14.85
N PRO A 229 -15.19 -9.58 -16.09
CA PRO A 229 -15.65 -8.29 -16.58
C PRO A 229 -17.14 -8.32 -16.89
N VAL A 230 -17.79 -7.16 -16.85
CA VAL A 230 -19.19 -7.00 -17.29
C VAL A 230 -19.27 -7.00 -18.82
N THR A 231 -18.33 -6.30 -19.47
CA THR A 231 -18.22 -6.22 -20.93
C THR A 231 -16.77 -6.24 -21.37
N GLY A 232 -16.58 -6.51 -22.65
CA GLY A 232 -15.28 -6.43 -23.32
C GLY A 232 -14.61 -7.79 -23.45
N SER A 233 -13.44 -7.79 -24.07
CA SER A 233 -12.66 -9.00 -24.29
C SER A 233 -11.17 -8.74 -24.10
N ILE A 234 -10.44 -9.80 -23.72
CA ILE A 234 -9.00 -9.75 -23.51
C ILE A 234 -8.37 -10.86 -24.35
N LYS A 235 -7.29 -10.53 -25.05
CA LYS A 235 -6.43 -11.50 -25.74
C LYS A 235 -5.01 -11.40 -25.22
N ILE A 236 -4.40 -12.57 -25.03
CA ILE A 236 -3.01 -12.72 -24.61
C ILE A 236 -2.30 -13.55 -25.67
N ASN A 237 -1.24 -13.00 -26.25
CA ASN A 237 -0.53 -13.60 -27.39
C ASN A 237 -1.50 -13.98 -28.54
N GLY A 238 -2.48 -13.12 -28.81
CA GLY A 238 -3.52 -13.32 -29.83
C GLY A 238 -4.62 -14.35 -29.46
N LYS A 239 -4.53 -15.03 -28.31
CA LYS A 239 -5.53 -16.01 -27.86
C LYS A 239 -6.49 -15.37 -26.85
N PRO A 240 -7.81 -15.65 -26.92
CA PRO A 240 -8.75 -15.12 -25.94
C PRO A 240 -8.43 -15.64 -24.53
N LEU A 241 -8.42 -14.74 -23.55
CA LEU A 241 -8.34 -15.10 -22.14
C LEU A 241 -9.72 -15.54 -21.67
N LYS A 242 -9.82 -16.75 -21.11
CA LYS A 242 -11.04 -17.16 -20.40
C LYS A 242 -11.07 -16.47 -19.04
N THR A 243 -11.99 -15.54 -18.86
CA THR A 243 -12.22 -14.84 -17.60
C THR A 243 -12.76 -15.80 -16.53
N GLY A 244 -12.56 -15.48 -15.25
CA GLY A 244 -12.93 -16.37 -14.14
C GLY A 244 -12.06 -17.63 -14.00
N SER A 245 -10.93 -17.72 -14.72
CA SER A 245 -10.02 -18.86 -14.64
C SER A 245 -8.55 -18.41 -14.61
N PRO A 246 -7.93 -18.32 -13.42
CA PRO A 246 -6.51 -18.02 -13.29
C PRO A 246 -5.60 -19.02 -14.01
N VAL A 247 -6.01 -20.28 -14.06
CA VAL A 247 -5.34 -21.34 -14.82
C VAL A 247 -5.24 -20.98 -16.31
N SER A 248 -6.25 -20.30 -16.88
CA SER A 248 -6.19 -19.84 -18.27
C SER A 248 -5.11 -18.78 -18.48
N ALA A 249 -4.95 -17.84 -17.55
CA ALA A 249 -3.93 -16.80 -17.63
C ALA A 249 -2.51 -17.41 -17.54
N ILE A 250 -2.30 -18.34 -16.61
CA ILE A 250 -1.04 -19.06 -16.42
C ILE A 250 -0.66 -19.85 -17.69
N LYS A 251 -1.61 -20.59 -18.28
CA LYS A 251 -1.40 -21.33 -19.54
C LYS A 251 -1.04 -20.44 -20.73
N LEU A 252 -1.42 -19.16 -20.68
CA LEU A 252 -1.08 -18.16 -21.69
C LEU A 252 0.25 -17.43 -21.38
N GLY A 253 0.93 -17.82 -20.31
CA GLY A 253 2.25 -17.31 -19.93
C GLY A 253 2.23 -16.08 -19.03
N ILE A 254 1.10 -15.77 -18.39
CA ILE A 254 1.01 -14.64 -17.45
C ILE A 254 1.47 -15.07 -16.07
N GLY A 255 2.41 -14.32 -15.49
CA GLY A 255 2.67 -14.30 -14.05
C GLY A 255 2.03 -13.08 -13.41
N ARG A 256 1.53 -13.22 -12.18
CA ARG A 256 0.99 -12.12 -11.38
C ARG A 256 1.77 -12.01 -10.07
N VAL A 257 2.19 -10.79 -9.77
CA VAL A 257 2.66 -10.41 -8.43
C VAL A 257 1.54 -9.59 -7.79
N PRO A 258 0.86 -10.11 -6.76
CA PRO A 258 -0.23 -9.39 -6.12
C PRO A 258 0.27 -8.23 -5.25
N GLU A 259 -0.60 -7.25 -5.01
CA GLU A 259 -0.33 -6.15 -4.07
C GLU A 259 -0.26 -6.63 -2.62
N ASP A 260 -1.09 -7.61 -2.25
CA ASP A 260 -1.05 -8.27 -0.94
C ASP A 260 -0.42 -9.66 -1.08
N ARG A 261 0.83 -9.77 -0.61
CA ARG A 261 1.60 -11.02 -0.66
C ARG A 261 1.11 -12.08 0.31
N ILE A 262 0.44 -11.69 1.40
CA ILE A 262 -0.01 -12.64 2.43
C ILE A 262 -1.37 -13.20 2.07
N GLU A 263 -2.34 -12.33 1.72
CA GLU A 263 -3.70 -12.80 1.43
C GLU A 263 -3.77 -13.51 0.08
N THR A 264 -2.99 -13.08 -0.93
CA THR A 264 -3.15 -13.55 -2.31
C THR A 264 -1.87 -14.13 -2.94
N GLY A 265 -0.70 -13.84 -2.38
CA GLY A 265 0.58 -14.21 -2.98
C GLY A 265 1.21 -15.49 -2.48
N LEU A 266 0.97 -15.85 -1.22
CA LEU A 266 1.68 -16.92 -0.52
C LEU A 266 0.71 -17.74 0.33
N MET A 267 1.00 -19.03 0.45
CA MET A 267 0.36 -19.88 1.44
C MET A 267 1.23 -19.87 2.69
N MET A 268 0.87 -19.01 3.66
CA MET A 268 1.67 -18.77 4.87
C MET A 268 1.80 -20.00 5.78
N ASP A 269 0.88 -20.96 5.67
CA ASP A 269 0.92 -22.21 6.42
C ASP A 269 1.89 -23.24 5.82
N LEU A 270 2.41 -22.98 4.62
CA LEU A 270 3.33 -23.86 3.90
C LEU A 270 4.79 -23.39 4.04
N SER A 271 5.72 -24.31 3.85
CA SER A 271 7.14 -24.01 3.79
C SER A 271 7.50 -23.16 2.56
N VAL A 272 8.72 -22.60 2.55
CA VAL A 272 9.23 -21.86 1.39
C VAL A 272 9.32 -22.76 0.16
N GLU A 273 9.72 -24.02 0.32
CA GLU A 273 9.81 -25.00 -0.78
C GLU A 273 8.44 -25.25 -1.43
N GLU A 274 7.39 -25.37 -0.63
CA GLU A 274 6.03 -25.60 -1.12
C GLU A 274 5.38 -24.36 -1.76
N ASN A 275 5.93 -23.17 -1.51
CA ASN A 275 5.49 -21.92 -2.14
C ASN A 275 6.21 -21.62 -3.48
N LEU A 276 7.23 -22.39 -3.87
CA LEU A 276 8.01 -22.22 -5.11
C LEU A 276 7.56 -23.17 -6.23
#